data_AF-A0A6I6FP12-F1
#
_entry.id   AF-A0A6I6FP12-F1
#
_cell.length_a   1.000
_cell.length_b   1.000
_cell.length_c   1.000
_cell.angle_alpha   90.00
_cell.angle_beta   90.00
_cell.angle_gamma   90.00
#
_symmetry.space_group_name_H-M   'P 1'
#
loop_
_entity.id
_entity.type
_entity.pdbx_description
1 polymer ?
#
loop_
_entity_poly.entity_id
_entity_poly.type
_entity_poly.pdbx_seq_one_letter_code
_entity_poly.pdbx_strand_id
1 'polypeptide(L)'
;MTVWIAIGLTVAGCYLLKLAGLLVPAGTLERPLVQRLSALLPVALLAALTAQQTFSTDSALVLDARGAGIAAAALALVLRAPLLVVVAAAVAVTAGVRALGG
;
A
#
# COMPACT_ATOMS: atom_id res chain seq x y z
N MET A 1 13.37 -24.77 12.73
CA MET A 1 14.45 -24.69 11.71
C MET A 1 14.03 -23.86 10.50
N THR A 2 12.85 -24.08 9.92
CA THR A 2 12.32 -23.30 8.77
C THR A 2 12.28 -21.78 9.03
N VAL A 3 11.88 -21.34 10.23
CA VAL A 3 11.88 -19.91 10.60
C VAL A 3 13.29 -19.31 10.56
N TRP A 4 14.29 -20.02 11.08
CA TRP A 4 15.69 -19.56 11.04
C TRP A 4 16.23 -19.48 9.61
N ILE A 5 15.83 -20.41 8.74
CA ILE A 5 16.17 -20.36 7.31
C ILE A 5 15.50 -19.14 6.64
N ALA A 6 14.22 -18.88 6.92
CA ALA A 6 13.49 -17.74 6.37
C ALA A 6 14.09 -16.40 6.80
N ILE A 7 14.53 -16.30 8.06
CA ILE A 7 15.24 -15.13 8.58
C ILE A 7 16.59 -14.97 7.88
N GLY A 8 17.38 -16.05 7.78
CA GLY A 8 18.66 -16.02 7.08
C GLY A 8 18.52 -15.57 5.63
N LEU A 9 17.48 -16.06 4.95
CA LEU A 9 17.18 -15.71 3.57
C LEU A 9 16.75 -14.24 3.42
N THR A 10 15.93 -13.70 4.32
CA THR A 10 15.56 -12.27 4.29
C THR A 10 16.75 -11.37 4.57
N VAL A 11 17.61 -11.73 5.52
CA VAL A 11 18.86 -10.98 5.80
C VAL A 11 19.76 -10.94 4.56
N ALA A 12 20.02 -12.12 3.96
CA ALA A 12 20.82 -12.21 2.75
C ALA A 12 20.19 -11.43 1.58
N GLY A 13 18.88 -11.58 1.36
CA GLY A 13 18.14 -10.87 0.32
C GLY A 13 18.21 -9.35 0.47
N CYS A 14 18.00 -8.83 1.68
CA CYS A 14 18.14 -7.40 1.98
C CYS A 14 19.57 -6.90 1.72
N TYR A 15 20.58 -7.68 2.08
CA TYR A 15 21.98 -7.33 1.85
C TYR A 15 22.33 -7.30 0.36
N LEU A 16 21.89 -8.31 -0.42
CA LEU A 16 22.08 -8.34 -1.86
C LEU A 16 21.40 -7.16 -2.56
N LEU A 17 20.18 -6.81 -2.16
CA LEU A 17 19.46 -5.65 -2.70
C LEU A 17 20.22 -4.34 -2.45
N LYS A 18 20.78 -4.18 -1.24
CA LYS A 18 21.60 -3.02 -0.89
C LYS A 18 22.88 -2.97 -1.73
N LEU A 19 23.57 -4.09 -1.88
CA LEU A 19 24.74 -4.22 -2.74
C LEU A 19 24.40 -3.89 -4.19
N ALA A 20 23.32 -4.46 -4.73
CA ALA A 20 22.87 -4.16 -6.08
C ALA A 20 22.66 -2.65 -6.27
N GLY A 21 22.03 -1.96 -5.31
CA GLY A 21 21.89 -0.51 -5.34
C GLY A 21 23.22 0.27 -5.32
N LEU A 22 24.25 -0.23 -4.64
CA LEU A 22 25.59 0.37 -4.64
C LEU A 22 26.38 0.10 -5.93
N LEU A 23 26.12 -1.03 -6.59
CA LEU A 23 26.75 -1.40 -7.86
C LEU A 23 26.10 -0.71 -9.07
N VAL A 24 24.93 -0.08 -8.91
CA VAL A 24 24.25 0.65 -9.99
C VAL A 24 25.14 1.82 -10.45
N PRO A 25 25.56 1.85 -11.74
CA PRO A 25 26.40 2.91 -12.26
C PRO A 25 25.68 4.25 -12.28
N ALA A 26 26.37 5.34 -11.91
CA ALA A 26 25.81 6.70 -11.87
C ALA A 26 25.12 7.11 -13.18
N GLY A 27 25.67 6.72 -14.34
CA GLY A 27 25.08 7.04 -15.65
C GLY A 27 23.73 6.36 -15.95
N THR A 28 23.31 5.35 -15.19
CA THR A 28 21.96 4.79 -15.29
C THR A 28 20.94 5.54 -14.44
N LEU A 29 21.40 6.21 -13.38
CA LEU A 29 20.56 6.98 -12.44
C LEU A 29 20.23 8.37 -12.99
N GLU A 30 21.07 8.91 -13.86
CA GLU A 30 20.88 10.19 -14.57
C GLU A 30 19.77 10.14 -15.64
N ARG A 31 19.20 8.96 -15.92
CA ARG A 31 18.08 8.84 -16.84
C ARG A 31 16.82 9.46 -16.21
N PRO A 32 16.12 10.37 -16.90
CA PRO A 32 14.97 11.10 -16.35
C PRO A 32 13.82 10.17 -15.93
N LEU A 33 13.68 9.00 -16.57
CA LEU A 33 12.69 7.98 -16.18
C LEU A 33 13.03 7.33 -14.84
N VAL A 34 14.29 6.98 -14.59
CA VAL A 34 14.72 6.34 -13.35
C VAL A 34 14.56 7.29 -12.17
N GLN A 35 14.91 8.56 -12.35
CA GLN A 35 14.73 9.58 -11.32
C GLN A 35 13.26 9.80 -10.96
N ARG A 36 12.37 9.88 -11.96
CA ARG A 36 10.92 10.01 -11.74
C ARG A 36 10.34 8.80 -11.00
N LEU A 37 10.74 7.59 -11.39
CA LEU A 37 10.29 6.36 -10.73
C LEU A 37 10.79 6.27 -9.29
N SER A 38 12.06 6.60 -9.03
CA SER A 38 12.62 6.64 -7.67
C SER A 38 11.89 7.63 -6.77
N ALA A 39 11.44 8.77 -7.30
CA ALA A 39 10.66 9.75 -6.54
C ALA A 39 9.23 9.26 -6.23
N LEU A 40 8.64 8.46 -7.13
CA LEU A 40 7.28 7.93 -6.97
C LEU A 40 7.23 6.62 -6.17
N LEU A 41 8.35 5.89 -6.10
CA LEU A 41 8.49 4.59 -5.44
C LEU A 41 7.96 4.59 -3.99
N PRO A 42 8.32 5.54 -3.11
CA PRO A 42 7.82 5.55 -1.74
C PRO A 42 6.30 5.66 -1.65
N VAL A 43 5.70 6.56 -2.44
CA VAL A 43 4.24 6.77 -2.45
C VAL A 43 3.53 5.56 -3.05
N ALA A 44 4.06 4.98 -4.13
CA ALA A 44 3.50 3.78 -4.75
C ALA A 44 3.54 2.57 -3.81
N LEU A 45 4.65 2.39 -3.07
CA LEU A 45 4.79 1.33 -2.07
C LEU A 45 3.86 1.56 -0.87
N LEU A 46 3.72 2.79 -0.38
CA LEU A 46 2.76 3.12 0.68
C LEU A 46 1.32 2.87 0.21
N ALA A 47 0.97 3.28 -1.01
CA ALA A 47 -0.34 3.02 -1.58
C ALA A 47 -0.62 1.51 -1.69
N ALA A 48 0.34 0.73 -2.22
CA ALA A 48 0.23 -0.72 -2.29
C ALA A 48 0.11 -1.36 -0.90
N LEU A 49 0.89 -0.89 0.09
CA LEU A 49 0.81 -1.35 1.47
C LEU A 49 -0.57 -1.04 2.06
N THR A 50 -1.09 0.18 1.90
CA THR A 50 -2.42 0.54 2.40
C THR A 50 -3.51 -0.29 1.75
N ALA A 51 -3.41 -0.56 0.44
CA ALA A 51 -4.32 -1.47 -0.25
C ALA A 51 -4.22 -2.88 0.35
N GLN A 52 -3.01 -3.43 0.49
CA GLN A 52 -2.82 -4.77 1.05
C GLN A 52 -3.31 -4.87 2.50
N GLN A 53 -3.03 -3.86 3.35
CA GLN A 53 -3.51 -3.82 4.74
C GLN A 53 -5.02 -3.60 4.83
N THR A 54 -5.65 -3.08 3.79
CA THR A 54 -7.10 -2.93 3.72
C THR A 54 -7.78 -4.21 3.24
N PHE A 55 -7.19 -4.90 2.25
CA PHE A 55 -7.79 -6.07 1.60
C PHE A 55 -7.26 -7.42 2.09
N SER A 56 -6.22 -7.45 2.93
CA SER A 56 -5.64 -8.69 3.47
C SER A 56 -5.82 -8.74 4.98
N THR A 57 -6.42 -9.83 5.47
CA THR A 57 -6.38 -10.22 6.89
C THR A 57 -6.12 -11.71 6.97
N ASP A 58 -4.97 -12.06 7.53
CA ASP A 58 -4.40 -13.36 7.93
C ASP A 58 -4.64 -14.63 7.09
N SER A 59 -5.83 -14.95 6.57
CA SER A 59 -6.09 -16.11 5.69
C SER A 59 -7.48 -16.13 5.02
N ALA A 60 -8.25 -15.03 5.04
CA ALA A 60 -9.56 -14.99 4.38
C ALA A 60 -9.73 -13.71 3.56
N LEU A 61 -10.02 -13.88 2.26
CA LEU A 61 -10.54 -12.83 1.38
C LEU A 61 -11.98 -12.51 1.81
N VAL A 62 -12.13 -11.85 2.96
CA VAL A 62 -13.39 -11.19 3.29
C VAL A 62 -13.34 -9.87 2.54
N LEU A 63 -14.34 -9.63 1.70
CA LEU A 63 -14.59 -8.35 1.06
C LEU A 63 -15.01 -7.36 2.18
N ASP A 64 -14.06 -6.97 3.02
CA ASP A 64 -14.33 -6.31 4.29
C ASP A 64 -14.94 -4.92 4.03
N ALA A 65 -15.77 -4.47 4.96
CA ALA A 65 -16.52 -3.20 4.94
C ALA A 65 -15.66 -1.98 4.56
N ARG A 66 -14.34 -2.09 4.74
CA ARG A 66 -13.32 -1.12 4.36
C ARG A 66 -13.26 -0.84 2.86
N GLY A 67 -13.48 -1.84 2.00
CA GLY A 67 -13.52 -1.66 0.55
C GLY A 67 -14.67 -0.75 0.10
N ALA A 68 -15.85 -0.92 0.72
CA ALA A 68 -16.99 -0.04 0.50
C ALA A 68 -16.74 1.38 1.02
N GLY A 69 -16.07 1.52 2.17
CA GLY A 69 -15.63 2.82 2.71
C GLY A 69 -14.66 3.56 1.79
N ILE A 70 -13.69 2.86 1.19
CA ILE A 70 -12.74 3.45 0.23
C ILE A 70 -13.45 3.86 -1.06
N ALA A 71 -14.39 3.04 -1.57
CA ALA A 71 -15.17 3.39 -2.75
C ALA A 71 -16.02 4.65 -2.52
N ALA A 72 -16.64 4.79 -1.34
CA ALA A 72 -17.37 5.99 -0.97
C ALA A 72 -16.45 7.23 -0.82
N ALA A 73 -15.28 7.05 -0.22
CA ALA A 73 -14.27 8.10 -0.12
C ALA A 73 -13.80 8.58 -1.51
N ALA A 74 -13.53 7.65 -2.43
CA ALA A 74 -13.13 7.94 -3.79
C ALA A 74 -14.22 8.72 -4.55
N LEU A 75 -15.48 8.33 -4.41
CA LEU A 75 -16.64 9.04 -4.97
C LEU A 75 -16.76 10.47 -4.44
N ALA A 76 -16.65 10.67 -3.13
CA ALA A 76 -16.69 11.99 -2.51
C ALA A 76 -15.52 12.89 -2.96
N LEU A 77 -14.33 12.30 -3.18
CA LEU A 77 -13.15 12.99 -3.72
C LEU A 77 -13.33 13.42 -5.17
N VAL A 78 -13.92 12.57 -6.02
CA VAL A 78 -14.25 12.92 -7.42
C VAL A 78 -15.25 14.07 -7.48
N LEU A 79 -16.18 14.13 -6.52
CA LEU A 79 -17.13 15.23 -6.36
C LEU A 79 -16.48 16.52 -5.78
N ARG A 80 -15.16 16.55 -5.57
CA ARG A 80 -14.40 17.66 -4.97
C ARG A 80 -14.93 18.11 -3.60
N ALA A 81 -15.48 17.18 -2.81
CA ALA A 81 -15.95 17.47 -1.46
C ALA A 81 -14.78 17.84 -0.53
N PRO A 82 -15.00 18.69 0.51
CA PRO A 82 -13.97 19.00 1.50
C PRO A 82 -13.54 17.72 2.25
N LEU A 83 -12.27 17.64 2.64
CA LEU A 83 -11.65 16.43 3.21
C LEU A 83 -12.45 15.84 4.40
N LEU A 84 -13.04 16.70 5.24
CA LEU A 84 -13.89 16.29 6.36
C LEU A 84 -15.13 15.50 5.90
N VAL A 85 -15.76 15.90 4.81
CA VAL A 85 -16.95 15.22 4.25
C VAL A 85 -16.55 13.86 3.66
N VAL A 86 -15.40 13.80 3.00
CA VAL A 86 -14.85 12.54 2.46
C VAL A 86 -14.61 11.54 3.59
N VAL A 87 -13.96 11.97 4.68
CA VAL A 87 -13.67 11.12 5.84
C VAL A 87 -14.97 10.71 6.55
N ALA A 88 -15.89 11.64 6.78
CA ALA A 88 -17.17 11.34 7.42
C ALA A 88 -17.99 10.31 6.63
N ALA A 89 -18.06 10.45 5.30
CA ALA A 89 -18.74 9.50 4.43
C ALA A 89 -18.06 8.11 4.47
N ALA A 90 -16.73 8.06 4.40
CA ALA A 90 -15.98 6.81 4.48
C ALA A 90 -16.22 6.07 5.81
N VAL A 91 -16.18 6.80 6.93
CA VAL A 91 -16.44 6.25 8.28
C VAL A 91 -17.88 5.77 8.40
N ALA A 92 -18.86 6.56 7.96
CA ALA A 92 -20.27 6.20 8.04
C ALA A 92 -20.60 4.95 7.21
N VAL A 93 -20.07 4.86 5.98
CA VAL A 93 -20.27 3.68 5.12
C VAL A 93 -19.58 2.45 5.70
N THR A 94 -18.34 2.58 6.18
CA THR A 94 -17.62 1.46 6.81
C THR A 94 -18.34 0.98 8.07
N ALA A 95 -18.81 1.89 8.92
CA ALA A 95 -19.55 1.56 10.13
C ALA A 95 -20.91 0.92 9.82
N GLY A 96 -21.64 1.42 8.83
CA GLY A 96 -22.93 0.88 8.39
C GLY A 96 -22.80 -0.52 7.81
N VAL A 97 -21.82 -0.76 6.93
CA VAL A 97 -21.57 -2.08 6.35
C VAL A 97 -21.12 -3.07 7.43
N ARG A 98 -20.34 -2.64 8.42
CA ARG A 98 -19.94 -3.50 9.55
C ARG A 98 -21.10 -3.82 10.48
N ALA A 99 -22.02 -2.87 10.71
CA ALA A 99 -23.22 -3.09 11.52
C ALA A 99 -24.24 -4.02 10.85
N LEU A 100 -24.30 -4.02 9.51
CA LEU A 100 -25.17 -4.90 8.72
C LEU A 100 -24.52 -6.26 8.42
N GLY A 101 -23.17 -6.31 8.40
CA GLY A 101 -22.39 -7.44 7.92
C GLY A 101 -22.02 -8.51 8.95
N GLY A 102 -22.01 -8.18 10.26
CA GLY A 102 -21.80 -9.15 11.35
C GLY A 102 -20.49 -9.94 11.26
#